data_AF-A0A257L3N8-F1
#
_entry.id   AF-A0A257L3N8-F1
#
_cell.length_a   1.000
_cell.length_b   1.000
_cell.length_c   1.000
_cell.angle_alpha   90.00
_cell.angle_beta   90.00
_cell.angle_gamma   90.00
#
_symmetry.space_group_name_H-M   'P 1'
#
loop_
_entity.id
_entity.type
_entity.pdbx_description
1 polymer ?
#
loop_
_entity_poly.entity_id
_entity_poly.type
_entity_poly.pdbx_seq_one_letter_code
_entity_poly.pdbx_strand_id
1 'polypeptide(L)'
;MNLKEIFSDLTTQIFKVTNEDNNNELFWTIKPTNLKLIPEDEGHYFIKAIQTLPNSRIDCFINISTPERIADFVIKLDSNGQTILEDFNYQENSVIPTVASDCYGDYELYYSKENPQIGIDILKSGLEIAKNKNIVSEDLGYILRDENRTQEAIDAFLISEQFGPSSEYIFLELGQLFETLGQTDKQLEYEKKYKDNGGF
;
A
#
# COMPACT_ATOMS: atom_id res chain seq x y z
N MET A 1 12.84 -0.60 -21.43
CA MET A 1 11.90 -1.22 -22.38
C MET A 1 10.67 -0.35 -22.49
N ASN A 2 9.80 -0.63 -23.46
CA ASN A 2 8.53 0.06 -23.56
C ASN A 2 7.52 -0.54 -22.57
N LEU A 3 6.58 0.25 -22.03
CA LEU A 3 5.58 -0.27 -21.08
C LEU A 3 4.76 -1.41 -21.69
N LYS A 4 4.43 -1.36 -22.99
CA LYS A 4 3.73 -2.45 -23.70
C LYS A 4 4.46 -3.80 -23.62
N GLU A 5 5.76 -3.80 -23.33
CA GLU A 5 6.62 -4.99 -23.24
C GLU A 5 6.84 -5.44 -21.78
N ILE A 6 6.20 -4.81 -20.79
CA ILE A 6 6.47 -5.04 -19.37
C ILE A 6 6.34 -6.52 -18.96
N PHE A 7 5.39 -7.27 -19.55
CA PHE A 7 5.21 -8.69 -19.29
C PHE A 7 6.34 -9.59 -19.85
N SER A 8 7.29 -9.05 -20.61
CA SER A 8 8.50 -9.77 -21.00
C SER A 8 9.53 -9.89 -19.86
N ASP A 9 9.39 -9.10 -18.79
CA ASP A 9 10.18 -9.20 -17.56
C ASP A 9 9.26 -9.37 -16.34
N LEU A 10 9.08 -10.64 -15.94
CA LEU A 10 8.24 -11.01 -14.79
C LEU A 10 9.02 -11.07 -13.47
N THR A 11 10.33 -10.79 -13.51
CA THR A 11 11.25 -10.92 -12.36
C THR A 11 11.36 -9.61 -11.59
N THR A 12 11.42 -8.49 -12.31
CA THR A 12 11.47 -7.15 -11.74
C THR A 12 10.17 -6.83 -11.01
N GLN A 13 10.27 -6.36 -9.76
CA GLN A 13 9.11 -5.97 -8.95
C GLN A 13 8.69 -4.53 -9.19
N ILE A 14 9.66 -3.64 -9.43
CA ILE A 14 9.42 -2.20 -9.59
C ILE A 14 10.19 -1.71 -10.81
N PHE A 15 9.48 -1.08 -11.73
CA PHE A 15 10.04 -0.34 -12.85
C PHE A 15 9.86 1.16 -12.61
N LYS A 16 10.88 1.96 -12.96
CA LYS A 16 10.80 3.42 -12.95
C LYS A 16 10.48 3.93 -14.36
N VAL A 17 9.52 4.84 -14.48
CA VAL A 17 9.26 5.59 -15.71
C VAL A 17 10.42 6.56 -15.94
N THR A 18 10.94 6.61 -17.17
CA THR A 18 12.09 7.46 -17.54
C THR A 18 11.82 8.37 -18.73
N ASN A 19 10.74 8.13 -19.46
CA ASN A 19 10.20 9.03 -20.47
C ASN A 19 8.69 8.76 -20.61
N GLU A 20 7.90 9.81 -20.54
CA GLU A 20 6.44 9.81 -20.60
C GLU A 20 5.88 10.79 -21.63
N ASP A 21 6.70 11.18 -22.61
CA ASP A 21 6.34 12.20 -23.63
C ASP A 21 5.24 11.71 -24.60
N ASN A 22 4.95 10.41 -24.60
CA ASN A 22 3.94 9.83 -25.49
C ASN A 22 2.55 9.93 -24.86
N ASN A 23 1.58 10.44 -25.62
CA ASN A 23 0.18 10.52 -25.21
C ASN A 23 -0.49 9.15 -24.97
N ASN A 24 0.15 8.06 -25.40
CA ASN A 24 -0.27 6.70 -25.06
C ASN A 24 0.75 6.10 -24.10
N GLU A 25 0.30 5.84 -22.88
CA GLU A 25 1.08 5.40 -21.74
C GLU A 25 1.75 4.05 -21.98
N LEU A 26 1.14 3.17 -22.79
CA LEU A 26 1.76 1.91 -23.20
C LEU A 26 3.07 2.13 -23.95
N PHE A 27 3.29 3.31 -24.53
CA PHE A 27 4.53 3.68 -25.20
C PHE A 27 5.52 4.45 -24.33
N TRP A 28 5.26 4.61 -23.02
CA TRP A 28 6.23 5.15 -22.10
C TRP A 28 7.46 4.25 -21.97
N THR A 29 8.61 4.86 -21.64
CA THR A 29 9.87 4.14 -21.45
C THR A 29 10.09 3.87 -19.97
N ILE A 30 10.15 2.59 -19.62
CA ILE A 30 10.40 2.13 -18.25
C ILE A 30 11.76 1.43 -18.14
N LYS A 31 12.37 1.51 -16.95
CA LYS A 31 13.60 0.79 -16.61
C LYS A 31 13.40 -0.07 -15.36
N PRO A 32 13.91 -1.31 -15.36
CA PRO A 32 13.85 -2.15 -14.17
C PRO A 32 14.69 -1.53 -13.05
N THR A 33 14.28 -1.77 -11.81
CA THR A 33 15.00 -1.31 -10.62
C THR A 33 15.30 -2.49 -9.69
N ASN A 34 16.20 -2.25 -8.72
CA ASN A 34 16.47 -3.19 -7.63
C ASN A 34 15.71 -2.82 -6.34
N LEU A 35 14.75 -1.89 -6.42
CA LEU A 35 13.97 -1.42 -5.27
C LEU A 35 13.15 -2.58 -4.70
N LYS A 36 13.04 -2.58 -3.37
CA LYS A 36 12.29 -3.59 -2.61
C LYS A 36 10.98 -3.06 -2.03
N LEU A 37 10.84 -1.74 -2.02
CA LEU A 37 9.69 -0.99 -1.57
C LEU A 37 9.42 0.12 -2.58
N ILE A 38 8.17 0.57 -2.66
CA ILE A 38 7.82 1.79 -3.39
C ILE A 38 8.51 2.97 -2.68
N PRO A 39 9.33 3.75 -3.38
CA PRO A 39 10.15 4.80 -2.75
C PRO A 39 9.34 6.06 -2.45
N GLU A 40 9.85 6.87 -1.51
CA GLU A 40 9.33 8.20 -1.16
C GLU A 40 9.83 9.32 -2.10
N ASP A 41 10.61 9.01 -3.14
CA ASP A 41 11.07 10.05 -4.07
C ASP A 41 9.92 10.55 -4.96
N GLU A 42 10.13 11.66 -5.66
CA GLU A 42 9.20 12.08 -6.72
C GLU A 42 9.42 11.21 -7.96
N GLY A 43 8.36 10.58 -8.46
CA GLY A 43 8.42 9.81 -9.68
C GLY A 43 7.20 8.96 -9.98
N HIS A 44 7.22 8.33 -11.16
CA HIS A 44 6.21 7.37 -11.60
C HIS A 44 6.84 5.98 -11.71
N TYR A 45 6.12 4.99 -11.21
CA TYR A 45 6.57 3.61 -11.12
C TYR A 45 5.50 2.66 -11.66
N PHE A 46 5.94 1.52 -12.19
CA PHE A 46 5.07 0.38 -12.43
C PHE A 46 5.51 -0.76 -11.51
N ILE A 47 4.61 -1.19 -10.64
CA ILE A 47 4.87 -2.17 -9.60
C ILE A 47 4.15 -3.45 -9.99
N LYS A 48 4.83 -4.59 -9.87
CA LYS A 48 4.19 -5.90 -10.01
C LYS A 48 3.07 -5.99 -8.98
N ALA A 49 1.87 -6.31 -9.44
CA ALA A 49 0.67 -6.29 -8.62
C ALA A 49 -0.11 -7.59 -8.82
N ILE A 50 -1.08 -7.78 -7.93
CA ILE A 50 -2.01 -8.89 -7.96
C ILE A 50 -3.41 -8.31 -7.95
N GLN A 51 -4.20 -8.62 -8.97
CA GLN A 51 -5.65 -8.48 -8.88
C GLN A 51 -6.21 -9.67 -8.10
N THR A 52 -6.87 -9.38 -6.99
CA THR A 52 -7.44 -10.39 -6.09
C THR A 52 -8.84 -10.76 -6.55
N LEU A 53 -9.13 -12.06 -6.66
CA LEU A 53 -10.47 -12.58 -6.91
C LEU A 53 -10.86 -13.51 -5.76
N PRO A 54 -12.15 -13.83 -5.56
CA PRO A 54 -12.58 -14.68 -4.44
C PRO A 54 -11.86 -16.03 -4.35
N ASN A 55 -11.46 -16.62 -5.49
CA ASN A 55 -10.84 -17.95 -5.54
C ASN A 55 -9.57 -18.02 -6.41
N SER A 56 -9.07 -16.89 -6.89
CA SER A 56 -7.92 -16.85 -7.77
C SER A 56 -7.22 -15.50 -7.70
N ARG A 57 -6.11 -15.39 -8.44
CA ARG A 57 -5.36 -14.15 -8.55
C ARG A 57 -4.87 -13.99 -9.97
N ILE A 58 -4.80 -12.75 -10.44
CA ILE A 58 -4.27 -12.41 -11.76
C ILE A 58 -3.05 -11.52 -11.57
N ASP A 59 -1.92 -11.95 -12.10
CA ASP A 59 -0.70 -11.14 -12.12
C ASP A 59 -0.91 -9.95 -13.08
N CYS A 60 -0.64 -8.75 -12.59
CA CYS A 60 -0.73 -7.51 -13.35
C CYS A 60 0.40 -6.56 -12.92
N PHE A 61 0.39 -5.33 -13.45
CA PHE A 61 1.17 -4.23 -12.90
C PHE A 61 0.25 -3.07 -12.56
N ILE A 62 0.63 -2.28 -11.58
CA ILE A 62 -0.07 -1.06 -11.18
C ILE A 62 0.88 0.13 -11.31
N ASN A 63 0.39 1.22 -11.88
CA ASN A 63 1.10 2.48 -11.84
C ASN A 63 0.97 3.09 -10.44
N ILE A 64 2.08 3.61 -9.91
CA ILE A 64 2.07 4.40 -8.68
C ILE A 64 2.90 5.66 -8.90
N SER A 65 2.28 6.80 -8.63
CA SER A 65 2.90 8.12 -8.58
C SER A 65 3.25 8.46 -7.14
N THR A 66 4.51 8.83 -6.91
CA THR A 66 5.09 9.12 -5.59
C THR A 66 5.49 10.60 -5.52
N PRO A 67 5.45 11.24 -4.34
CA PRO A 67 5.39 10.64 -2.99
C PRO A 67 4.00 10.30 -2.43
N GLU A 68 2.89 10.71 -3.05
CA GLU A 68 1.53 10.57 -2.49
C GLU A 68 0.89 9.17 -2.67
N ARG A 69 1.62 8.21 -3.25
CA ARG A 69 1.15 6.85 -3.54
C ARG A 69 -0.19 6.82 -4.29
N ILE A 70 -0.27 7.56 -5.39
CA ILE A 70 -1.48 7.66 -6.22
C ILE A 70 -1.44 6.56 -7.29
N ALA A 71 -2.52 5.78 -7.40
CA ALA A 71 -2.67 4.75 -8.41
C ALA A 71 -3.63 5.22 -9.51
N ASP A 72 -3.13 5.34 -10.74
CA ASP A 72 -3.94 5.78 -11.89
C ASP A 72 -4.34 4.62 -12.82
N PHE A 73 -3.42 3.68 -13.04
CA PHE A 73 -3.57 2.67 -14.10
C PHE A 73 -3.20 1.26 -13.64
N VAL A 74 -3.89 0.27 -14.22
CA VAL A 74 -3.55 -1.14 -14.11
C VAL A 74 -3.21 -1.69 -15.49
N ILE A 75 -2.08 -2.39 -15.59
CA ILE A 75 -1.58 -2.98 -16.81
C ILE A 75 -1.81 -4.49 -16.76
N LYS A 76 -2.50 -5.03 -17.76
CA LYS A 76 -2.91 -6.43 -17.84
C LYS A 76 -2.58 -7.03 -19.20
N LEU A 77 -2.74 -8.35 -19.31
CA LEU A 77 -2.81 -9.04 -20.59
C LEU A 77 -4.27 -9.30 -20.95
N ASP A 78 -4.66 -8.97 -22.18
CA ASP A 78 -5.95 -9.37 -22.74
C ASP A 78 -5.98 -10.88 -23.06
N SER A 79 -7.12 -11.36 -23.57
CA SER A 79 -7.29 -12.77 -23.96
C SER A 79 -6.37 -13.23 -25.10
N ASN A 80 -5.77 -12.30 -25.85
CA ASN A 80 -4.80 -12.57 -26.90
C ASN A 80 -3.34 -12.44 -26.42
N GLY A 81 -3.12 -12.14 -25.14
CA GLY A 81 -1.79 -11.90 -24.58
C GLY A 81 -1.22 -10.53 -24.96
N GLN A 82 -2.04 -9.57 -25.36
CA GLN A 82 -1.61 -8.19 -25.61
C GLN A 82 -1.68 -7.37 -24.33
N THR A 83 -0.68 -6.53 -24.12
CA THR A 83 -0.65 -5.59 -23.00
C THR A 83 -1.72 -4.52 -23.19
N ILE A 84 -2.60 -4.40 -22.20
CA ILE A 84 -3.66 -3.40 -22.13
C ILE A 84 -3.50 -2.55 -20.87
N LEU A 85 -4.08 -1.37 -20.92
CA LEU A 85 -4.17 -0.44 -19.80
C LEU A 85 -5.64 -0.23 -19.44
N GLU A 86 -5.94 -0.32 -18.16
CA GLU A 86 -7.24 -0.04 -17.57
C GLU A 86 -7.09 1.03 -16.48
N ASP A 87 -8.13 1.83 -16.28
CA ASP A 87 -8.18 2.78 -15.16
C ASP A 87 -8.25 2.02 -13.83
N PHE A 88 -7.47 2.46 -12.84
CA PHE A 88 -7.46 1.87 -11.52
C PHE A 88 -8.82 2.03 -10.81
N ASN A 89 -9.51 3.15 -11.01
CA ASN A 89 -10.78 3.44 -10.35
C ASN A 89 -11.96 2.60 -10.90
N TYR A 90 -11.78 1.95 -12.05
CA TYR A 90 -12.80 1.09 -12.67
C TYR A 90 -12.53 -0.40 -12.45
N GLN A 91 -11.59 -0.76 -11.59
CA GLN A 91 -11.32 -2.15 -11.25
C GLN A 91 -12.46 -2.74 -10.40
N GLU A 92 -13.04 -3.85 -10.86
CA GLU A 92 -14.12 -4.53 -10.13
C GLU A 92 -13.63 -5.21 -8.84
N ASN A 93 -12.37 -5.64 -8.80
CA ASN A 93 -11.76 -6.30 -7.65
C ASN A 93 -10.47 -5.59 -7.26
N SER A 94 -10.05 -5.69 -6.00
CA SER A 94 -8.84 -5.03 -5.50
C SER A 94 -7.59 -5.41 -6.31
N VAL A 95 -6.71 -4.42 -6.52
CA VAL A 95 -5.40 -4.60 -7.17
C VAL A 95 -4.33 -4.14 -6.19
N ILE A 96 -3.54 -5.09 -5.68
CA ILE A 96 -2.58 -4.84 -4.61
C ILE A 96 -1.14 -4.92 -5.16
N PRO A 97 -0.28 -3.90 -4.90
CA PRO A 97 1.15 -4.00 -5.18
C PRO A 97 1.80 -5.15 -4.41
N THR A 98 2.67 -5.94 -5.04
CA THR A 98 3.35 -7.10 -4.41
C THR A 98 4.43 -6.75 -3.39
N VAL A 99 4.68 -5.46 -3.18
CA VAL A 99 5.68 -4.89 -2.27
C VAL A 99 5.05 -3.74 -1.50
N ALA A 100 5.48 -3.54 -0.25
CA ALA A 100 5.01 -2.40 0.55
C ALA A 100 5.61 -1.07 0.06
N SER A 101 5.16 0.03 0.67
CA SER A 101 5.54 1.39 0.30
C SER A 101 6.24 2.10 1.45
N ASP A 102 7.39 2.72 1.17
CA ASP A 102 8.01 3.69 2.09
C ASP A 102 7.31 5.07 2.01
N CYS A 103 6.48 5.32 0.99
CA CYS A 103 5.79 6.59 0.82
C CYS A 103 4.35 6.56 1.38
N TYR A 104 3.93 7.70 1.92
CA TYR A 104 2.61 7.92 2.50
C TYR A 104 1.51 7.74 1.44
N GLY A 105 0.33 7.31 1.88
CA GLY A 105 -0.85 7.20 1.02
C GLY A 105 -2.01 6.53 1.74
N ASP A 106 -2.99 6.11 0.95
CA ASP A 106 -4.18 5.43 1.48
C ASP A 106 -3.91 3.93 1.69
N TYR A 107 -4.19 3.41 2.90
CA TYR A 107 -4.01 2.00 3.24
C TYR A 107 -4.91 1.08 2.40
N GLU A 108 -6.01 1.62 1.84
CA GLU A 108 -6.94 0.88 0.99
C GLU A 108 -6.24 0.25 -0.23
N LEU A 109 -5.12 0.82 -0.70
CA LEU A 109 -4.30 0.22 -1.76
C LEU A 109 -3.82 -1.20 -1.41
N TYR A 110 -3.59 -1.47 -0.13
CA TYR A 110 -3.21 -2.78 0.37
C TYR A 110 -4.39 -3.60 0.91
N TYR A 111 -5.60 -3.02 0.99
CA TYR A 111 -6.76 -3.71 1.53
C TYR A 111 -7.56 -4.42 0.43
N SER A 112 -7.34 -5.73 0.28
CA SER A 112 -8.22 -6.57 -0.55
C SER A 112 -9.42 -7.01 0.28
N LYS A 113 -10.61 -6.60 -0.17
CA LYS A 113 -11.87 -7.05 0.43
C LYS A 113 -12.13 -8.53 0.15
N GLU A 114 -11.57 -9.08 -0.92
CA GLU A 114 -11.71 -10.48 -1.30
C GLU A 114 -10.77 -11.39 -0.48
N ASN A 115 -9.57 -10.90 -0.17
CA ASN A 115 -8.55 -11.63 0.59
C ASN A 115 -7.58 -10.67 1.33
N PRO A 116 -7.98 -10.17 2.51
CA PRO A 116 -7.20 -9.20 3.28
C PRO A 116 -5.81 -9.69 3.66
N GLN A 117 -5.63 -11.01 3.81
CA GLN A 117 -4.36 -11.60 4.24
C GLN A 117 -3.21 -11.32 3.26
N ILE A 118 -3.51 -11.14 1.96
CA ILE A 118 -2.50 -10.81 0.95
C ILE A 118 -1.82 -9.48 1.29
N GLY A 119 -2.61 -8.43 1.54
CA GLY A 119 -2.10 -7.12 1.92
C GLY A 119 -1.35 -7.15 3.24
N ILE A 120 -1.91 -7.85 4.23
CA ILE A 120 -1.29 -8.02 5.56
C ILE A 120 0.10 -8.66 5.44
N ASP A 121 0.27 -9.72 4.63
CA ASP A 121 1.55 -10.39 4.45
C ASP A 121 2.58 -9.51 3.72
N ILE A 122 2.13 -8.74 2.73
CA ILE A 122 2.96 -7.77 1.99
C ILE A 122 3.46 -6.68 2.93
N LEU A 123 2.58 -6.09 3.74
CA LEU A 123 2.92 -5.05 4.69
C LEU A 123 3.82 -5.57 5.82
N LYS A 124 3.54 -6.75 6.39
CA LYS A 124 4.43 -7.39 7.38
C LYS A 124 5.83 -7.61 6.82
N SER A 125 5.94 -8.11 5.59
CA SER A 125 7.24 -8.32 4.94
C SER A 125 7.97 -7.01 4.65
N GLY A 126 7.23 -5.98 4.21
CA GLY A 126 7.77 -4.67 3.94
C GLY A 126 8.24 -3.93 5.18
N LEU A 127 7.50 -4.08 6.29
CA LEU A 127 7.80 -3.42 7.57
C LEU A 127 9.19 -3.78 8.08
N GLU A 128 9.66 -5.01 7.87
CA GLU A 128 11.01 -5.45 8.26
C GLU A 128 12.11 -4.59 7.65
N ILE A 129 11.93 -4.15 6.40
CA ILE A 129 12.94 -3.44 5.61
C ILE A 129 12.64 -1.96 5.39
N ALA A 130 11.46 -1.48 5.80
CA ALA A 130 11.02 -0.11 5.63
C ALA A 130 11.93 0.89 6.36
N LYS A 131 12.20 2.02 5.69
CA LYS A 131 12.80 3.19 6.34
C LYS A 131 11.74 3.93 7.13
N ASN A 132 10.56 4.12 6.52
CA ASN A 132 9.42 4.79 7.13
C ASN A 132 8.50 3.75 7.76
N LYS A 133 8.97 3.15 8.86
CA LYS A 133 8.25 2.08 9.56
C LYS A 133 6.87 2.52 10.05
N ASN A 134 6.74 3.79 10.44
CA ASN A 134 5.46 4.38 10.82
C ASN A 134 4.42 4.22 9.71
N ILE A 135 4.73 4.64 8.47
CA ILE A 135 3.81 4.56 7.32
C ILE A 135 3.33 3.12 7.11
N VAL A 136 4.26 2.16 6.98
CA VAL A 136 3.89 0.75 6.72
C VAL A 136 3.10 0.15 7.88
N SER A 137 3.45 0.50 9.11
CA SER A 137 2.76 -0.01 10.30
C SER A 137 1.37 0.59 10.47
N GLU A 138 1.13 1.82 10.02
CA GLU A 138 -0.20 2.43 10.04
C GLU A 138 -1.12 1.77 9.01
N ASP A 139 -0.65 1.58 7.77
CA ASP A 139 -1.39 0.82 6.76
C ASP A 139 -1.80 -0.55 7.30
N LEU A 140 -0.85 -1.24 7.94
CA LEU A 140 -1.09 -2.54 8.56
C LEU A 140 -2.11 -2.45 9.70
N GLY A 141 -1.98 -1.44 10.57
CA GLY A 141 -2.87 -1.20 11.70
C GLY A 141 -4.31 -0.96 11.27
N TYR A 142 -4.54 -0.13 10.24
CA TYR A 142 -5.87 0.14 9.72
C TYR A 142 -6.53 -1.11 9.13
N ILE A 143 -5.81 -1.89 8.31
CA ILE A 143 -6.35 -3.15 7.76
C ILE A 143 -6.68 -4.13 8.89
N LEU A 144 -5.79 -4.29 9.87
CA LEU A 144 -6.02 -5.21 10.99
C LEU A 144 -7.20 -4.78 11.86
N ARG A 145 -7.40 -3.46 12.06
CA ARG A 145 -8.57 -2.91 12.75
C ARG A 145 -9.84 -3.27 12.01
N ASP A 146 -9.89 -3.02 10.71
CA ASP A 146 -11.08 -3.27 9.87
C ASP A 146 -11.43 -4.76 9.81
N GLU A 147 -10.41 -5.62 9.87
CA GLU A 147 -10.54 -7.08 10.00
C GLU A 147 -10.83 -7.57 11.42
N ASN A 148 -11.10 -6.67 12.38
CA ASN A 148 -11.38 -6.96 13.79
C ASN A 148 -10.26 -7.74 14.50
N ARG A 149 -9.01 -7.61 14.03
CA ARG A 149 -7.81 -8.19 14.65
C ARG A 149 -7.21 -7.21 15.65
N THR A 150 -8.02 -6.83 16.65
CA THR A 150 -7.78 -5.70 17.57
C THR A 150 -6.38 -5.69 18.20
N GLN A 151 -5.89 -6.83 18.72
CA GLN A 151 -4.58 -6.87 19.36
C GLN A 151 -3.44 -6.66 18.35
N GLU A 152 -3.53 -7.24 17.15
CA GLU A 152 -2.49 -7.04 16.12
C GLU A 152 -2.54 -5.61 15.58
N ALA A 153 -3.73 -5.00 15.47
CA ALA A 153 -3.87 -3.59 15.10
C ALA A 153 -3.18 -2.67 16.12
N ILE A 154 -3.38 -2.93 17.42
CA ILE A 154 -2.66 -2.24 18.49
C ILE A 154 -1.15 -2.39 18.32
N ASP A 155 -0.67 -3.62 18.13
CA ASP A 155 0.76 -3.88 17.99
C ASP A 155 1.37 -3.11 16.79
N ALA A 156 0.63 -3.01 15.68
CA ALA A 156 1.04 -2.25 14.51
C ALA A 156 1.05 -0.72 14.78
N PHE A 157 -0.01 -0.16 15.38
CA PHE A 157 -0.04 1.27 15.70
C PHE A 157 0.98 1.67 16.79
N LEU A 158 1.35 0.76 17.70
CA LEU A 158 2.45 0.99 18.66
C LEU A 158 3.82 1.08 17.96
N ILE A 159 4.02 0.37 16.85
CA ILE A 159 5.21 0.55 16.01
C ILE A 159 5.19 1.96 15.41
N SER A 160 4.05 2.42 14.89
CA SER A 160 3.93 3.80 14.41
C SER A 160 4.26 4.83 15.49
N GLU A 161 3.70 4.70 16.69
CA GLU A 161 4.02 5.56 17.84
C GLU A 161 5.54 5.58 18.12
N GLN A 162 6.21 4.43 18.09
CA GLN A 162 7.65 4.32 18.33
C GLN A 162 8.48 5.06 17.27
N PHE A 163 8.06 5.05 16.01
CA PHE A 163 8.79 5.65 14.89
C PHE A 163 8.33 7.07 14.52
N GLY A 164 7.40 7.64 15.28
CA GLY A 164 6.81 8.95 15.01
C GLY A 164 5.56 8.79 14.16
N PRO A 165 4.35 8.89 14.75
CA PRO A 165 3.12 8.69 14.02
C PRO A 165 2.91 9.78 12.97
N SER A 166 2.25 9.44 11.86
CA SER A 166 1.95 10.39 10.78
C SER A 166 1.05 11.54 11.23
N SER A 167 0.19 11.29 12.23
CA SER A 167 -0.71 12.26 12.81
C SER A 167 -1.12 11.86 14.23
N GLU A 168 -1.70 12.82 14.96
CA GLU A 168 -2.29 12.62 16.27
C GLU A 168 -3.42 11.57 16.27
N TYR A 169 -4.05 11.32 15.12
CA TYR A 169 -5.14 10.33 14.99
C TYR A 169 -4.67 8.90 15.30
N ILE A 170 -3.39 8.57 15.18
CA ILE A 170 -2.87 7.27 15.61
C ILE A 170 -3.06 7.06 17.12
N PHE A 171 -2.99 8.12 17.93
CA PHE A 171 -3.33 8.02 19.36
C PHE A 171 -4.83 7.80 19.57
N LEU A 172 -5.68 8.41 18.76
CA LEU A 172 -7.13 8.18 18.82
C LEU A 172 -7.47 6.72 18.49
N GLU A 173 -6.87 6.16 17.43
CA GLU A 173 -7.02 4.75 17.04
C GLU A 173 -6.59 3.81 18.18
N LEU A 174 -5.42 4.04 18.77
CA LEU A 174 -4.95 3.25 19.92
C LEU A 174 -5.91 3.34 21.11
N GLY A 175 -6.43 4.53 21.43
CA GLY A 175 -7.40 4.72 22.51
C GLY A 175 -8.68 3.90 22.30
N GLN A 176 -9.26 3.96 21.09
CA GLN A 176 -10.46 3.22 20.71
C GLN A 176 -10.24 1.69 20.72
N LEU A 177 -9.07 1.24 20.27
CA LEU A 177 -8.73 -0.18 20.30
C LEU A 177 -8.53 -0.69 21.74
N PHE A 178 -7.91 0.08 22.63
CA PHE A 178 -7.80 -0.29 24.03
C PHE A 178 -9.14 -0.28 24.76
N GLU A 179 -10.04 0.64 24.43
CA GLU A 179 -11.43 0.64 24.89
C GLU A 179 -12.14 -0.66 24.48
N THR A 180 -11.97 -1.08 23.22
CA THR A 180 -12.54 -2.33 22.69
C THR A 180 -12.07 -3.57 23.49
N LEU A 181 -10.83 -3.54 24.00
CA LEU A 181 -10.30 -4.59 24.89
C LEU A 181 -10.66 -4.42 26.37
N GLY A 182 -11.44 -3.40 26.74
CA GLY A 182 -11.78 -3.07 28.13
C GLY A 182 -10.59 -2.56 28.95
N GLN A 183 -9.53 -2.08 28.30
CA GLN A 183 -8.33 -1.54 28.95
C GLN A 183 -8.47 -0.04 29.21
N THR A 184 -9.38 0.32 30.13
CA THR A 184 -9.75 1.72 30.42
C THR A 184 -8.56 2.62 30.78
N ASP A 185 -7.59 2.11 31.55
CA ASP A 185 -6.40 2.91 31.91
C ASP A 185 -5.59 3.34 30.68
N LYS A 186 -5.43 2.43 29.72
CA LYS A 186 -4.73 2.73 28.46
C LYS A 186 -5.56 3.60 27.53
N GLN A 187 -6.86 3.36 27.43
CA GLN A 187 -7.76 4.23 26.69
C GLN A 187 -7.57 5.69 27.14
N LEU A 188 -7.68 5.96 28.45
CA LEU A 188 -7.54 7.31 29.00
C LEU A 188 -6.14 7.90 28.77
N GLU A 189 -5.09 7.07 28.81
CA GLU A 189 -3.73 7.49 28.45
C GLU A 189 -3.66 8.00 27.01
N TYR A 190 -4.18 7.22 26.06
CA TYR A 190 -4.13 7.55 24.63
C TYR A 190 -5.08 8.68 24.23
N GLU A 191 -6.26 8.78 24.86
CA GLU A 191 -7.14 9.95 24.71
C GLU A 191 -6.46 11.25 25.16
N LYS A 192 -5.67 11.17 26.24
CA LYS A 192 -4.87 12.30 26.69
C LYS A 192 -3.75 12.62 25.69
N LYS A 193 -3.03 11.61 25.18
CA LYS A 193 -1.99 11.81 24.14
C LYS A 193 -2.58 12.47 22.89
N TYR A 194 -3.75 12.03 22.42
CA TYR A 194 -4.46 12.64 21.29
C TYR A 194 -4.68 14.15 21.52
N LYS A 195 -5.23 14.53 22.68
CA LYS A 195 -5.45 15.94 23.05
C LYS A 195 -4.16 16.74 23.18
N ASP A 196 -3.15 16.17 23.84
CA ASP A 196 -1.85 16.82 24.06
C ASP A 196 -1.11 17.07 22.73
N ASN A 197 -1.46 16.36 21.65
CA ASN A 197 -0.90 16.51 20.30
C ASN A 197 -1.83 17.25 19.32
N GLY A 198 -2.85 17.97 19.82
CA GLY A 198 -3.68 18.86 18.98
C GLY A 198 -5.01 18.26 18.53
N GLY A 199 -5.31 17.02 18.94
CA GLY A 199 -6.62 16.41 18.74
C GLY A 199 -7.73 17.17 19.46
N PHE A 200 -8.83 17.42 18.76
CA PHE A 200 -10.01 18.13 19.27
C PHE A 200 -11.18 17.19 19.53
#